data_AF-A0A134A6M6-F1
#
_entry.id   AF-A0A134A6M6-F1
#
_cell.length_a   1.000
_cell.length_b   1.000
_cell.length_c   1.000
_cell.angle_alpha   90.00
_cell.angle_beta   90.00
_cell.angle_gamma   90.00
#
_symmetry.space_group_name_H-M   'P 1'
#
loop_
_entity.id
_entity.type
_entity.pdbx_description
1 polymer ?
#
loop_
_entity_poly.entity_id
_entity_poly.type
_entity_poly.pdbx_seq_one_letter_code
_entity_poly.pdbx_strand_id
1 'polypeptide(L)' 'MGLTEGEEMEKRDLNISFYKAGNGTATRLTVPITWLRKLGVTPEDRTVELFFDEENNQLILKKK' A
#
# COMPACT_ATOMS: atom_id res chain seq x y z
N MET A 1 26.44 -0.86 14.54
CA MET A 1 26.19 -0.07 13.32
C MET A 1 24.75 0.40 13.44
N GLY A 2 24.54 1.63 13.90
CA GLY A 2 23.20 2.16 14.20
C GLY A 2 22.41 2.38 12.92
N LEU A 3 21.17 1.93 12.90
CA LEU A 3 20.21 2.28 11.87
C LEU A 3 19.88 3.77 12.06
N THR A 4 20.05 4.54 10.99
CA THR A 4 19.93 6.00 10.96
C THR A 4 18.51 6.44 11.29
N GLU A 5 18.38 7.34 12.27
CA GLU A 5 17.23 8.21 12.47
C GLU A 5 16.83 8.86 11.13
N GLY A 6 15.57 8.72 10.70
CA GLY A 6 15.00 9.58 9.65
C GLY A 6 14.18 8.96 8.53
N GLU A 7 13.67 7.73 8.62
CA GLU A 7 12.48 7.40 7.81
C GLU A 7 11.25 7.96 8.53
N GLU A 8 10.84 9.18 8.18
CA GLU A 8 9.52 9.70 8.52
C GLU A 8 8.48 8.75 7.90
N MET A 9 8.04 7.75 8.67
CA MET A 9 6.90 6.93 8.32
C MET A 9 5.68 7.85 8.28
N GLU A 10 5.38 8.35 7.08
CA GLU A 10 4.17 9.13 6.82
C GLU A 10 2.96 8.24 7.12
N LYS A 11 2.39 8.36 8.31
CA LYS A 11 1.12 7.72 8.65
C LYS A 11 -0.01 8.56 8.08
N ARG A 12 -0.93 7.91 7.37
CA ARG A 12 -2.19 8.53 6.96
C ARG A 12 -3.33 7.57 7.22
N ASP A 13 -4.33 8.04 7.95
CA ASP A 13 -5.56 7.27 8.16
C ASP A 13 -6.38 7.29 6.85
N LEU A 14 -6.60 6.11 6.29
CA LEU A 14 -7.32 5.91 5.04
C LEU A 14 -8.51 4.98 5.28
N ASN A 15 -9.61 5.23 4.59
CA ASN A 15 -10.76 4.35 4.63
C ASN A 15 -10.71 3.38 3.45
N ILE A 16 -10.92 2.09 3.74
CA ILE A 16 -11.10 1.06 2.71
C ILE A 16 -12.55 1.11 2.27
N SER A 17 -12.78 1.23 0.97
CA SER A 17 -14.11 1.19 0.39
C SER A 17 -14.46 -0.25 0.04
N PHE A 18 -15.65 -0.69 0.47
CA PHE A 18 -16.20 -2.00 0.18
C PHE A 18 -17.30 -1.86 -0.87
N TYR A 19 -17.24 -2.65 -1.94
CA TYR A 19 -18.26 -2.63 -2.98
C TYR A 19 -18.64 -4.05 -3.40
N LYS A 20 -19.86 -4.17 -3.92
CA LYS A 20 -20.38 -5.44 -4.42
C LYS A 20 -19.75 -5.75 -5.77
N ALA A 21 -19.03 -6.87 -5.84
CA ALA A 21 -18.41 -7.35 -7.07
C ALA A 21 -19.05 -8.68 -7.46
N GLY A 22 -20.13 -8.63 -8.26
CA GLY A 22 -20.80 -9.81 -8.81
C GLY A 22 -21.26 -10.81 -7.73
N ASN A 23 -20.40 -11.81 -7.46
CA ASN A 23 -20.59 -12.90 -6.51
C ASN A 23 -19.86 -12.72 -5.16
N GLY A 24 -19.20 -11.58 -4.91
CA GLY A 24 -18.47 -11.34 -3.66
C GLY A 24 -18.35 -9.87 -3.28
N THR A 25 -17.61 -9.62 -2.20
CA THR A 25 -17.26 -8.27 -1.73
C THR A 25 -15.84 -7.96 -2.17
N ALA A 26 -15.68 -6.89 -2.95
CA ALA A 26 -14.37 -6.38 -3.31
C ALA A 26 -14.03 -5.16 -2.45
N THR A 27 -12.75 -4.99 -2.18
CA THR A 27 -12.22 -3.87 -1.40
C THR A 27 -11.30 -3.02 -2.28
N ARG A 28 -11.36 -1.70 -2.09
CA ARG A 28 -10.45 -0.77 -2.74
C ARG A 28 -9.88 0.17 -1.69
N LEU A 29 -8.56 0.23 -1.62
CA LEU A 29 -7.83 1.23 -0.85
C LEU A 29 -7.36 2.33 -1.80
N THR A 30 -7.64 3.58 -1.45
CA THR A 30 -7.13 4.74 -2.21
C THR A 30 -5.82 5.17 -1.59
N VAL A 31 -4.71 4.72 -2.17
CA VAL A 31 -3.36 5.12 -1.75
C VAL A 31 -3.02 6.49 -2.35
N PRO A 32 -2.42 7.42 -1.59
CA PRO A 32 -1.97 8.70 -2.12
C PRO A 32 -1.04 8.52 -3.33
N ILE A 33 -1.32 9.25 -4.41
CA ILE A 33 -0.51 9.20 -5.63
C ILE A 33 0.95 9.56 -5.38
N THR A 34 1.24 10.39 -4.39
CA THR A 34 2.61 10.78 -4.00
C THR A 34 3.43 9.57 -3.57
N TRP A 35 2.84 8.63 -2.81
CA TRP A 35 3.54 7.43 -2.36
C TRP A 35 3.74 6.43 -3.50
N LEU A 36 2.73 6.25 -4.36
CA LEU A 36 2.86 5.43 -5.57
C LEU A 36 3.95 5.98 -6.51
N ARG A 37 4.04 7.31 -6.66
CA ARG A 37 5.13 7.96 -7.42
C ARG A 37 6.49 7.75 -6.76
N LYS A 38 6.60 7.88 -5.43
CA LYS A 38 7.84 7.58 -4.68
C LYS A 38 8.29 6.12 -4.87
N LEU A 39 7.33 5.19 -4.92
CA LEU A 39 7.57 3.77 -5.23
C LEU A 39 7.87 3.51 -6.72
N GLY A 40 7.77 4.52 -7.59
CA GLY A 40 7.98 4.37 -9.03
C GLY A 40 6.87 3.60 -9.76
N VAL A 41 5.67 3.56 -9.18
CA VAL A 41 4.49 2.95 -9.80
C VAL A 41 3.85 3.96 -10.74
N THR A 42 3.77 3.62 -12.02
CA THR A 42 3.20 4.47 -13.06
C THR A 42 1.91 3.86 -13.62
N PRO A 43 1.09 4.61 -14.36
CA PRO A 43 -0.10 4.05 -15.01
C PRO A 43 0.23 2.88 -15.97
N GLU A 44 1.43 2.89 -16.53
CA GLU A 44 1.97 1.87 -17.44
C GLU A 44 2.53 0.68 -16.65
N ASP A 45 3.23 0.96 -15.54
CA ASP A 45 3.85 -0.04 -14.66
C ASP A 45 3.20 -0.01 -13.28
N ARG A 46 1.99 -0.58 -13.22
CA ARG A 46 1.12 -0.62 -12.03
C ARG A 46 1.27 -1.90 -11.20
N THR A 47 2.24 -2.74 -11.53
CA THR A 47 2.47 -4.02 -10.88
C THR A 47 3.18 -3.81 -9.55
N VAL A 48 2.56 -4.27 -8.48
CA VAL A 48 3.10 -4.19 -7.12
C VAL A 48 2.88 -5.51 -6.43
N GLU A 49 3.79 -5.84 -5.52
CA GLU A 49 3.68 -7.00 -4.65
C GLU A 49 3.07 -6.55 -3.32
N LEU A 50 2.04 -7.28 -2.89
CA LEU A 50 1.37 -7.03 -1.62
C LEU A 50 1.69 -8.20 -0.68
N PHE A 51 2.31 -7.88 0.45
CA PHE A 51 2.64 -8.83 1.50
C PHE A 51 1.72 -8.58 2.68
N PHE A 52 1.20 -9.66 3.24
CA PHE A 52 0.51 -9.64 4.51
C PHE A 52 1.45 -10.20 5.57
N ASP A 53 1.89 -9.34 6.48
CA ASP A 53 2.72 -9.69 7.62
C ASP A 53 1.78 -9.93 8.80
N GLU A 54 1.55 -11.21 9.10
CA GLU A 54 0.66 -11.65 10.18
C GLU A 54 1.22 -11.31 11.56
N GLU A 55 2.55 -11.30 11.72
CA GLU A 55 3.21 -11.07 13.01
C GLU A 55 2.99 -9.65 13.51
N ASN A 56 3.06 -8.68 12.60
CA ASN A 56 2.87 -7.25 12.89
C ASN A 56 1.48 -6.75 12.46
N ASN A 57 0.64 -7.64 11.93
CA ASN A 57 -0.71 -7.35 11.42
C ASN A 57 -0.73 -6.14 10.45
N GLN A 58 0.17 -6.17 9.46
CA GLN A 58 0.38 -5.07 8.52
C GLN A 58 0.35 -5.55 7.06
N LEU A 59 -0.12 -4.68 6.17
CA LEU A 59 -0.02 -4.87 4.73
C LEU A 59 1.14 -4.04 4.18
N ILE A 60 2.08 -4.70 3.52
CA ILE A 60 3.28 -4.06 2.97
C ILE A 60 3.19 -4.13 1.45
N LEU A 61 3.25 -2.96 0.81
CA LEU A 61 3.21 -2.85 -0.65
C LEU A 61 4.62 -2.52 -1.17
N LYS A 62 5.14 -3.35 -2.08
CA LYS A 62 6.46 -3.17 -2.71
C LYS A 62 6.32 -3.13 -4.22
N LYS A 63 7.21 -2.36 -4.89
CA LYS A 63 7.32 -2.39 -6.35
C LYS A 63 7.99 -3.70 -6.79
N LYS A 64 7.50 -4.28 -7.89
CA LYS A 64 8.10 -5.44 -8.56
C LYS A 64 9.27 -5.04 -9.46
#